data_AF-G1QBZ1-F1
#
_entry.id   AF-G1QBZ1-F1
#
_cell.length_a   1.000
_cell.length_b   1.000
_cell.length_c   1.000
_cell.angle_alpha   90.00
_cell.angle_beta   90.00
_cell.angle_gamma   90.00
#
_symmetry.space_group_name_H-M   'P 1'
#
loop_
_entity.id
_entity.type
_entity.pdbx_description
1 polymer ?
#
loop_
_entity_poly.entity_id
_entity_poly.type
_entity_poly.pdbx_seq_one_letter_code
_entity_poly.pdbx_strand_id
1 'polypeptide(L)'
;VWELKEEIGVHDMYTNVKAFKSKLIFFSRQISDKVFTHFATLATQKETIQNVKKYSKSLDDLHAEFCRRFSDVEKIDQSLQLVACPLSQNPETAPEEVQLELIDLQSDFVLKEKFSSLELRDFYASLNEATFPNIRRMAQKILVLFGSTYVCEQTFSVMNINKAPHRSSLTDEHLRSILRITTTKLTPDFDALAKKGDQQHC
;
A
#
# COMPACT_ATOMS: atom_id res chain seq x y z
N VAL A 1 5.50 23.64 -0.27
CA VAL A 1 5.14 22.64 0.75
C VAL A 1 4.14 21.72 0.10
N TRP A 2 4.60 20.58 -0.42
CA TRP A 2 3.71 19.57 -0.98
C TRP A 2 3.35 18.66 0.18
N GLU A 3 2.10 18.74 0.65
CA GLU A 3 1.59 17.78 1.63
C GLU A 3 1.83 16.37 1.07
N LEU A 4 2.52 15.54 1.86
CA LEU A 4 2.57 14.09 1.65
C LEU A 4 1.11 13.62 1.63
N LYS A 5 0.56 13.42 0.43
CA LYS A 5 -0.74 12.77 0.27
C LYS A 5 -0.68 11.47 1.03
N GLU A 6 -1.74 11.23 1.80
CA GLU A 6 -1.95 10.00 2.54
C GLU A 6 -1.70 8.82 1.63
N GLU A 7 -0.74 7.98 2.02
CA GLU A 7 -0.28 6.91 1.18
C GLU A 7 -1.30 5.78 1.21
N ILE A 8 -1.86 5.44 0.05
CA ILE A 8 -2.80 4.33 -0.08
C ILE A 8 -2.04 3.03 0.24
N GLY A 9 -2.53 2.26 1.21
CA GLY A 9 -1.90 1.01 1.61
C GLY A 9 -1.88 0.00 0.47
N VAL A 10 -0.87 -0.87 0.43
CA VAL A 10 -0.76 -1.92 -0.61
C VAL A 10 -1.97 -2.85 -0.63
N HIS A 11 -2.61 -3.07 0.52
CA HIS A 11 -3.85 -3.86 0.62
C HIS A 11 -5.02 -3.20 -0.14
N ASP A 12 -5.18 -1.87 -0.05
CA ASP A 12 -6.20 -1.12 -0.79
C ASP A 12 -5.91 -1.09 -2.29
N MET A 13 -4.65 -0.85 -2.66
CA MET A 13 -4.25 -0.88 -4.07
C MET A 13 -4.46 -2.25 -4.68
N TYR A 14 -4.12 -3.31 -3.95
CA TYR A 14 -4.32 -4.67 -4.42
C TYR A 14 -5.80 -5.05 -4.51
N THR A 15 -6.65 -4.52 -3.63
CA THR A 15 -8.11 -4.65 -3.75
C THR A 15 -8.64 -4.07 -5.07
N ASN A 16 -8.13 -2.91 -5.48
CA ASN A 16 -8.45 -2.33 -6.78
C ASN A 16 -8.00 -3.21 -7.96
N VAL A 17 -6.81 -3.80 -7.86
CA VAL A 17 -6.30 -4.76 -8.86
C VAL A 17 -7.20 -5.98 -8.96
N LYS A 18 -7.59 -6.59 -7.82
CA LYS A 18 -8.52 -7.74 -7.80
C LYS A 18 -9.85 -7.40 -8.47
N ALA A 19 -10.44 -6.26 -8.10
CA ALA A 19 -11.69 -5.80 -8.71
C ALA A 19 -11.55 -5.57 -10.23
N PHE A 20 -10.44 -4.98 -10.67
CA PHE A 20 -10.18 -4.75 -12.09
C PHE A 20 -10.04 -6.07 -12.86
N LYS A 21 -9.26 -7.03 -12.35
CA LYS A 21 -9.14 -8.39 -12.94
C LYS A 21 -10.51 -9.06 -13.10
N SER A 22 -11.35 -9.02 -12.06
CA SER A 22 -12.70 -9.57 -12.11
C SER A 22 -13.58 -8.88 -13.16
N LYS A 23 -13.47 -7.55 -13.28
CA LYS A 23 -14.16 -6.79 -14.33
C LYS A 23 -13.70 -7.18 -15.73
N LEU A 24 -12.41 -7.41 -15.96
CA LEU A 24 -11.90 -7.84 -17.28
C LEU A 24 -12.51 -9.17 -17.73
N ILE A 25 -12.53 -10.18 -16.84
CA ILE A 25 -13.19 -11.47 -17.13
C ILE A 25 -14.67 -11.26 -17.44
N PHE A 26 -15.36 -10.48 -16.60
CA PHE A 26 -16.78 -10.21 -16.77
C PHE A 26 -17.08 -9.51 -18.10
N PHE A 27 -16.31 -8.49 -18.45
CA PHE A 27 -16.44 -7.77 -19.71
C PHE A 27 -16.12 -8.65 -20.92
N SER A 28 -15.11 -9.52 -20.84
CA SER A 28 -14.78 -10.46 -21.91
C SER A 28 -15.96 -11.40 -22.21
N ARG A 29 -16.60 -11.93 -21.17
CA ARG A 29 -17.82 -12.77 -21.30
C ARG A 29 -18.98 -11.99 -21.92
N GLN A 30 -19.29 -10.81 -21.39
CA GLN A 30 -20.39 -10.00 -21.91
C GLN A 30 -20.19 -9.63 -23.39
N ILE A 31 -18.98 -9.22 -23.77
CA ILE A 31 -18.67 -8.89 -25.17
C ILE A 31 -18.83 -10.12 -26.06
N SER A 32 -18.37 -11.30 -25.61
CA SER A 32 -18.56 -12.57 -26.33
C SER A 32 -20.04 -12.87 -26.58
N ASP A 33 -20.89 -12.59 -25.59
CA ASP A 33 -22.35 -12.75 -25.66
C ASP A 33 -23.05 -11.60 -26.39
N LYS A 34 -22.30 -10.65 -26.98
CA LYS A 34 -22.79 -9.45 -27.67
C LYS A 34 -23.62 -8.53 -26.76
N VAL A 35 -23.33 -8.53 -25.46
CA VAL A 35 -23.90 -7.65 -24.45
C VAL A 35 -22.93 -6.48 -24.20
N PHE A 36 -23.36 -5.26 -24.48
CA PHE A 36 -22.51 -4.06 -24.42
C PHE A 36 -22.94 -3.04 -23.37
N THR A 37 -23.68 -3.47 -22.34
CA THR A 37 -24.30 -2.60 -21.31
C THR A 37 -23.31 -1.64 -20.66
N HIS A 38 -22.06 -2.06 -20.45
CA HIS A 38 -21.00 -1.25 -19.82
C HIS A 38 -20.09 -0.53 -20.83
N PHE A 39 -20.38 -0.65 -22.13
CA PHE A 39 -19.60 -0.04 -23.21
C PHE A 39 -20.54 0.70 -24.17
N ALA A 40 -21.23 1.74 -23.67
CA ALA A 40 -22.23 2.50 -24.44
C ALA A 40 -21.69 3.01 -25.79
N THR A 41 -20.46 3.53 -25.83
CA THR A 41 -19.82 3.98 -27.08
C THR A 41 -19.53 2.83 -28.03
N LEU A 42 -19.19 1.64 -27.51
CA LEU A 42 -18.95 0.47 -28.34
C LEU A 42 -20.28 -0.09 -28.90
N ALA A 43 -21.36 -0.02 -28.11
CA ALA A 43 -22.69 -0.47 -28.53
C ALA A 43 -23.22 0.28 -29.76
N THR A 44 -22.76 1.51 -30.01
CA THR A 44 -23.19 2.32 -31.17
C THR A 44 -22.36 2.10 -32.44
N GLN A 45 -21.24 1.37 -32.38
CA GLN A 45 -20.39 1.16 -33.54
C GLN A 45 -20.92 0.03 -34.45
N LYS A 46 -20.91 0.28 -35.77
CA LYS A 46 -21.46 -0.65 -36.78
C LYS A 46 -20.69 -1.98 -36.84
N GLU A 47 -19.39 -1.95 -36.59
CA GLU A 47 -18.48 -3.11 -36.71
C GLU A 47 -18.35 -3.92 -35.43
N THR A 48 -19.04 -3.52 -34.35
CA THR A 48 -18.87 -4.12 -33.02
C THR A 48 -19.08 -5.63 -33.03
N ILE A 49 -20.15 -6.11 -33.69
CA ILE A 49 -20.47 -7.54 -33.75
C ILE A 49 -19.40 -8.34 -34.50
N GLN A 50 -18.75 -7.75 -35.51
CA GLN A 50 -17.69 -8.40 -36.29
C GLN A 50 -16.40 -8.53 -35.47
N ASN A 51 -16.15 -7.55 -34.60
CA ASN A 51 -14.92 -7.46 -33.79
C ASN A 51 -15.04 -8.07 -32.39
N VAL A 52 -16.19 -8.65 -32.01
CA VAL A 52 -16.42 -9.28 -30.68
C VAL A 52 -15.28 -10.21 -30.26
N LYS A 53 -14.88 -11.12 -31.15
CA LYS A 53 -13.79 -12.08 -30.85
C LYS A 53 -12.47 -11.38 -30.57
N LYS A 54 -12.16 -10.32 -31.32
CA LYS A 54 -10.94 -9.51 -31.13
C LYS A 54 -10.98 -8.80 -29.78
N TYR A 55 -12.09 -8.16 -29.44
CA TYR A 55 -12.22 -7.42 -28.18
C TYR A 55 -12.19 -8.33 -26.95
N SER A 56 -12.92 -9.44 -26.98
CA SER A 56 -12.88 -10.43 -25.90
C SER A 56 -11.46 -10.99 -25.74
N LYS A 57 -10.79 -11.34 -26.85
CA LYS A 57 -9.39 -11.79 -26.80
C LYS A 57 -8.46 -10.75 -26.18
N SER A 58 -8.59 -9.48 -26.55
CA SER A 58 -7.80 -8.40 -25.93
C SER A 58 -8.04 -8.24 -24.44
N LEU A 59 -9.27 -8.44 -23.97
CA LEU A 59 -9.59 -8.41 -22.53
C LEU A 59 -9.02 -9.62 -21.79
N ASP A 60 -9.07 -10.80 -22.40
CA ASP A 60 -8.47 -12.02 -21.84
C ASP A 60 -6.94 -11.91 -21.75
N ASP A 61 -6.30 -11.37 -22.79
CA ASP A 61 -4.86 -11.14 -22.83
C ASP A 61 -4.44 -10.10 -21.77
N LEU A 62 -5.22 -9.02 -21.63
CA LEU A 62 -4.99 -8.02 -20.58
C LEU A 62 -5.16 -8.63 -19.19
N HIS A 63 -6.19 -9.45 -18.98
CA HIS A 63 -6.39 -10.17 -17.72
C HIS A 63 -5.20 -11.08 -17.39
N ALA A 64 -4.72 -11.84 -18.39
CA ALA A 64 -3.56 -12.72 -18.22
C ALA A 64 -2.30 -11.94 -17.83
N GLU A 65 -2.06 -10.77 -18.44
CA GLU A 65 -0.93 -9.91 -18.07
C GLU A 65 -1.07 -9.36 -16.64
N PHE A 66 -2.28 -9.01 -16.19
CA PHE A 66 -2.50 -8.62 -14.79
C PHE A 66 -2.27 -9.79 -13.82
N CYS A 67 -2.74 -11.00 -14.11
CA CYS A 67 -2.42 -12.19 -13.31
C CYS A 67 -0.90 -12.39 -13.24
N ARG A 68 -0.21 -12.34 -14.37
CA ARG A 68 1.24 -12.52 -14.45
C ARG A 68 1.98 -11.46 -13.62
N ARG A 69 1.62 -10.18 -13.81
CA ARG A 69 2.27 -9.03 -13.17
C ARG A 69 2.11 -9.00 -11.66
N PHE A 70 0.96 -9.44 -11.15
CA PHE A 70 0.63 -9.41 -9.72
C PHE A 70 0.70 -10.77 -9.01
N SER A 71 1.23 -11.79 -9.70
CA SER A 71 1.38 -13.15 -9.15
C SER A 71 2.18 -13.22 -7.84
N ASP A 72 3.14 -12.33 -7.63
CA ASP A 72 3.87 -12.27 -6.36
C ASP A 72 3.05 -11.66 -5.23
N VAL A 73 2.14 -10.72 -5.53
CA VAL A 73 1.23 -10.13 -4.54
C VAL A 73 0.13 -11.12 -4.16
N GLU A 74 -0.32 -11.95 -5.10
CA GLU A 74 -1.24 -13.06 -4.83
C GLU A 74 -0.73 -14.01 -3.76
N LYS A 75 0.58 -14.30 -3.73
CA LYS A 75 1.21 -15.17 -2.73
C LYS A 75 1.10 -14.62 -1.30
N ILE A 76 0.94 -13.31 -1.16
CA ILE A 76 0.82 -12.63 0.13
C ILE A 76 -0.60 -12.08 0.38
N ASP A 77 -1.58 -12.39 -0.48
CA ASP A 77 -2.95 -11.84 -0.35
C ASP A 77 -3.56 -12.19 1.00
N GLN A 78 -3.34 -13.41 1.49
CA GLN A 78 -3.85 -13.81 2.80
C GLN A 78 -3.30 -12.93 3.93
N SER A 79 -2.00 -12.65 3.93
CA SER A 79 -1.37 -11.75 4.91
C SER A 79 -1.86 -10.30 4.74
N LEU A 80 -2.08 -9.85 3.50
CA LEU A 80 -2.66 -8.53 3.21
C LEU A 80 -4.07 -8.42 3.81
N GLN A 81 -4.93 -9.41 3.59
CA GLN A 81 -6.29 -9.44 4.14
C GLN A 81 -6.28 -9.55 5.66
N LEU A 82 -5.40 -10.39 6.24
CA LEU A 82 -5.30 -10.51 7.69
C LEU A 82 -4.90 -9.19 8.35
N VAL A 83 -3.94 -8.48 7.76
CA VAL A 83 -3.54 -7.17 8.28
C VAL A 83 -4.63 -6.12 8.05
N ALA A 84 -5.29 -6.11 6.90
CA ALA A 84 -6.31 -5.11 6.56
C ALA A 84 -7.63 -5.30 7.32
N CYS A 85 -8.04 -6.54 7.58
CA CYS A 85 -9.31 -6.87 8.23
C CYS A 85 -9.19 -8.10 9.13
N PRO A 86 -8.40 -8.03 10.23
CA PRO A 86 -8.16 -9.17 11.13
C PRO A 86 -9.45 -9.68 11.76
N LEU A 87 -10.42 -8.80 12.02
CA LEU A 87 -11.69 -9.14 12.69
C LEU A 87 -12.63 -10.03 11.86
N SER A 88 -12.41 -10.13 10.55
CA SER A 88 -13.23 -10.92 9.63
C SER A 88 -12.51 -12.17 9.10
N GLN A 89 -11.27 -12.42 9.54
CA GLN A 89 -10.52 -13.59 9.08
C GLN A 89 -10.96 -14.86 9.80
N ASN A 90 -10.85 -16.00 9.12
CA ASN A 90 -11.01 -17.31 9.76
C ASN A 90 -9.69 -17.73 10.43
N PRO A 91 -9.64 -17.91 11.76
CA PRO A 91 -8.44 -18.38 12.44
C PRO A 91 -7.94 -19.75 11.96
N GLU A 92 -8.82 -20.64 11.51
CA GLU A 92 -8.43 -21.99 11.07
C GLU A 92 -7.64 -21.99 9.76
N THR A 93 -7.82 -20.97 8.92
CA THR A 93 -7.08 -20.86 7.66
C THR A 93 -5.86 -19.95 7.78
N ALA A 94 -5.73 -19.15 8.85
CA ALA A 94 -4.62 -18.24 9.07
C ALA A 94 -3.28 -18.98 9.30
N PRO A 95 -2.12 -18.32 9.10
CA PRO A 95 -0.81 -18.91 9.41
C PRO A 95 -0.73 -19.39 10.87
N GLU A 96 -0.16 -20.58 11.10
CA GLU A 96 -0.15 -21.28 12.39
C GLU A 96 0.33 -20.37 13.54
N GLU A 97 1.36 -19.57 13.29
CA GLU A 97 1.98 -18.68 14.26
C GLU A 97 1.08 -17.53 14.74
N VAL A 98 0.00 -17.20 14.02
CA VAL A 98 -0.92 -16.11 14.39
C VAL A 98 -2.30 -16.59 14.80
N GLN A 99 -2.63 -17.87 14.68
CA GLN A 99 -4.01 -18.35 14.89
C GLN A 99 -4.55 -18.04 16.30
N LEU A 100 -3.76 -18.33 17.33
CA LEU A 100 -4.15 -18.07 18.73
C LEU A 100 -4.23 -16.57 19.03
N GLU A 101 -3.22 -15.80 18.59
CA GLU A 101 -3.23 -14.34 18.72
C GLU A 101 -4.44 -13.71 18.02
N LEU A 102 -4.86 -14.28 16.89
CA LEU A 102 -6.00 -13.81 16.12
C LEU A 102 -7.30 -14.10 16.87
N ILE A 103 -7.44 -15.27 17.48
CA ILE A 103 -8.60 -15.62 18.31
C ILE A 103 -8.72 -14.66 19.51
N ASP A 104 -7.60 -14.40 20.20
CA ASP A 104 -7.56 -13.48 21.34
C ASP A 104 -7.95 -12.06 20.91
N LEU A 105 -7.37 -11.57 19.81
CA LEU A 105 -7.69 -10.26 19.24
C LEU A 105 -9.17 -10.17 18.83
N GLN A 106 -9.71 -11.21 18.21
CA GLN A 106 -11.11 -11.30 17.80
C GLN A 106 -12.07 -11.50 18.99
N SER A 107 -11.59 -11.81 20.19
CA SER A 107 -12.42 -11.98 21.38
C SER A 107 -12.45 -10.72 22.24
N ASP A 108 -11.43 -9.87 22.14
CA ASP A 108 -11.30 -8.64 22.93
C ASP A 108 -12.14 -7.48 22.35
N PHE A 109 -13.14 -7.04 23.12
CA PHE A 109 -14.02 -5.92 22.73
C PHE A 109 -13.28 -4.57 22.63
N VAL A 110 -12.32 -4.31 23.51
CA VAL A 110 -11.56 -3.04 23.52
C VAL A 110 -10.67 -2.97 22.27
N LEU A 111 -10.06 -4.09 21.88
CA LEU A 111 -9.28 -4.14 20.64
C LEU A 111 -10.15 -3.96 19.40
N LYS A 112 -11.38 -4.51 19.36
CA LYS A 112 -12.32 -4.26 18.26
C LYS A 112 -12.72 -2.80 18.13
N GLU A 113 -12.99 -2.13 19.25
CA GLU A 113 -13.32 -0.71 19.28
C GLU A 113 -12.12 0.13 18.82
N LYS A 114 -10.91 -0.18 19.29
CA LYS A 114 -9.67 0.46 18.81
C LYS A 114 -9.47 0.28 17.31
N PHE A 115 -9.68 -0.92 16.78
CA PHE A 115 -9.56 -1.18 15.34
C PHE A 115 -10.52 -0.33 14.51
N SER A 116 -11.71 -0.04 15.05
CA SER A 116 -12.73 0.77 14.36
C SER A 116 -12.52 2.28 14.49
N SER A 117 -11.69 2.72 15.44
CA SER A 117 -11.49 4.13 15.76
C SER A 117 -10.10 4.67 15.42
N LEU A 118 -9.11 3.78 15.25
CA LEU A 118 -7.73 4.14 14.92
C LEU A 118 -7.42 3.85 13.46
N GLU A 119 -6.48 4.62 12.91
CA GLU A 119 -5.81 4.27 11.67
C GLU A 119 -5.09 2.93 11.81
N LEU A 120 -4.98 2.19 10.71
CA LEU A 120 -4.48 0.81 10.71
C LEU A 120 -3.09 0.70 11.37
N ARG A 121 -2.20 1.66 11.05
CA ARG A 121 -0.84 1.72 11.62
C ARG A 121 -0.87 1.93 13.13
N ASP A 122 -1.72 2.82 13.61
CA ASP A 122 -1.80 3.18 15.02
C ASP A 122 -2.45 2.07 15.84
N PHE A 123 -3.43 1.36 15.27
CA PHE A 123 -3.99 0.16 15.86
C PHE A 123 -2.91 -0.89 16.15
N TYR A 124 -2.12 -1.29 15.14
CA TYR A 124 -1.07 -2.30 15.32
C TYR A 124 0.07 -1.81 16.23
N ALA A 125 0.37 -0.50 16.24
CA ALA A 125 1.32 0.08 17.18
C ALA A 125 0.83 0.03 18.64
N SER A 126 -0.49 0.05 18.86
CA SER A 126 -1.10 0.01 20.20
C SER A 126 -1.19 -1.40 20.81
N LEU A 127 -0.98 -2.46 20.01
CA LEU A 127 -1.06 -3.84 20.50
C LEU A 127 0.08 -4.16 21.47
N ASN A 128 -0.20 -4.95 22.50
CA ASN A 128 0.82 -5.40 23.44
C ASN A 128 1.82 -6.37 22.75
N GLU A 129 3.13 -6.16 22.92
CA GLU A 129 4.17 -6.97 22.27
C GLU A 129 4.26 -8.38 22.81
N ALA A 130 4.02 -8.55 24.11
CA ALA A 130 4.06 -9.86 24.76
C ALA A 130 2.85 -10.72 24.38
N THR A 131 1.70 -10.08 24.13
CA THR A 131 0.44 -10.78 23.78
C THR A 131 0.28 -11.02 22.29
N PHE A 132 0.68 -10.07 21.43
CA PHE A 132 0.48 -10.14 19.97
C PHE A 132 1.78 -10.02 19.16
N PRO A 133 2.87 -10.75 19.49
CA PRO A 133 4.17 -10.58 18.82
C PRO A 133 4.12 -10.93 17.32
N ASN A 134 3.39 -11.97 16.92
CA ASN A 134 3.39 -12.44 15.54
C ASN A 134 2.47 -11.60 14.65
N ILE A 135 1.29 -11.23 15.12
CA ILE A 135 0.39 -10.31 14.43
C ILE A 135 1.06 -8.96 14.22
N ARG A 136 1.73 -8.41 15.25
CA ARG A 136 2.49 -7.15 15.11
C ARG A 136 3.61 -7.26 14.09
N ARG A 137 4.39 -8.35 14.11
CA ARG A 137 5.46 -8.58 13.14
C ARG A 137 4.93 -8.72 11.72
N MET A 138 3.80 -9.40 11.53
CA MET A 138 3.13 -9.52 10.23
C MET A 138 2.65 -8.16 9.72
N ALA A 139 1.98 -7.38 10.57
CA ALA A 139 1.53 -6.04 10.25
C ALA A 139 2.69 -5.14 9.84
N GLN A 140 3.81 -5.16 10.56
CA GLN A 140 5.01 -4.39 10.20
C GLN A 140 5.54 -4.74 8.80
N LYS A 141 5.59 -6.04 8.45
CA LYS A 141 6.05 -6.49 7.12
C LYS A 141 5.11 -6.04 5.98
N ILE A 142 3.81 -5.93 6.25
CA ILE A 142 2.83 -5.51 5.25
C ILE A 142 2.74 -3.98 5.15
N LEU A 143 2.70 -3.28 6.28
CA LEU A 143 2.53 -1.83 6.35
C LEU A 143 3.75 -1.05 5.87
N VAL A 144 4.93 -1.69 5.76
CA VAL A 144 6.12 -1.10 5.16
C VAL A 144 6.11 -1.18 3.62
N LEU A 145 5.19 -1.95 3.02
CA LEU A 145 5.08 -2.01 1.57
C LEU A 145 4.43 -0.72 1.07
N PHE A 146 5.15 0.00 0.22
CA PHE A 146 4.68 1.22 -0.42
C PHE A 146 3.79 0.88 -1.62
N GLY A 147 2.64 1.54 -1.71
CA GLY A 147 1.69 1.33 -2.81
C GLY A 147 2.20 1.85 -4.16
N SER A 148 3.12 2.81 -4.12
CA SER A 148 3.69 3.43 -5.32
C SER A 148 5.16 3.77 -5.13
N THR A 149 5.83 4.02 -6.25
CA THR A 149 7.19 4.57 -6.25
C THR A 149 7.21 6.06 -5.92
N TYR A 150 6.06 6.72 -5.71
CA TYR A 150 5.98 8.17 -5.49
C TYR A 150 6.88 8.64 -4.35
N VAL A 151 6.87 7.95 -3.21
CA VAL A 151 7.74 8.29 -2.06
C VAL A 151 9.21 8.17 -2.45
N CYS A 152 9.59 7.13 -3.19
CA CYS A 152 10.94 6.96 -3.70
C CYS A 152 11.32 8.06 -4.71
N GLU A 153 10.45 8.37 -5.67
CA GLU A 153 10.64 9.39 -6.69
C GLU A 153 10.80 10.78 -6.08
N GLN A 154 9.97 11.11 -5.08
CA GLN A 154 10.08 12.35 -4.31
C GLN A 154 11.41 12.41 -3.55
N THR A 155 11.82 11.31 -2.92
CA THR A 155 13.12 11.21 -2.23
C THR A 155 14.28 11.44 -3.20
N PHE A 156 14.25 10.83 -4.40
CA PHE A 156 15.26 11.03 -5.43
C PHE A 156 15.26 12.46 -5.99
N SER A 157 14.09 13.06 -6.18
CA SER A 157 13.94 14.45 -6.63
C SER A 157 14.61 15.42 -5.64
N VAL A 158 14.34 15.24 -4.34
CA VAL A 158 15.03 16.00 -3.28
C VAL A 158 16.54 15.80 -3.34
N MET A 159 17.01 14.56 -3.51
CA MET A 159 18.43 14.28 -3.61
C MET A 159 19.07 14.98 -4.81
N ASN A 160 18.44 14.95 -5.98
CA ASN A 160 18.92 15.59 -7.19
C ASN A 160 19.03 17.11 -7.05
N ILE A 161 18.04 17.75 -6.42
CA ILE A 161 18.09 19.21 -6.13
C ILE A 161 19.26 19.53 -5.21
N ASN A 162 19.48 18.73 -4.18
CA ASN A 162 20.53 18.99 -3.19
C ASN A 162 21.93 18.67 -3.72
N LYS A 163 22.08 17.67 -4.60
CA LYS A 163 23.34 17.34 -5.28
C LYS A 163 23.68 18.25 -6.48
N ALA A 164 22.91 19.32 -6.72
CA ALA A 164 23.14 20.21 -7.86
C ALA A 164 24.60 20.74 -7.92
N PRO A 165 25.15 21.04 -9.11
CA PRO A 165 26.58 21.25 -9.35
C PRO A 165 27.27 22.33 -8.48
N HIS A 166 26.49 23.21 -7.85
CA HIS A 166 26.94 24.30 -7.01
C HIS A 166 27.17 23.90 -5.54
N ARG A 167 26.99 22.62 -5.17
CA ARG A 167 27.11 22.08 -3.80
C ARG A 167 28.23 21.04 -3.73
N SER A 168 29.48 21.46 -3.94
CA SER A 168 30.65 20.57 -4.07
C SER A 168 31.19 19.94 -2.76
N SER A 169 30.48 20.03 -1.63
CA SER A 169 30.93 19.52 -0.31
C SER A 169 29.84 18.79 0.50
N LEU A 170 28.87 18.16 -0.17
CA LEU A 170 27.88 17.32 0.52
C LEU A 170 28.43 15.91 0.74
N THR A 171 28.57 15.51 2.01
CA THR A 171 28.86 14.14 2.41
C THR A 171 27.56 13.31 2.44
N ASP A 172 27.70 11.99 2.53
CA ASP A 172 26.54 11.09 2.69
C ASP A 172 25.75 11.36 3.98
N GLU A 173 26.42 11.82 5.03
CA GLU A 173 25.77 12.22 6.29
C GLU A 173 24.88 13.46 6.11
N HIS A 174 25.34 14.46 5.34
CA HIS A 174 24.54 15.62 4.99
C HIS A 174 23.29 15.21 4.19
N LEU A 175 23.46 14.33 3.21
CA LEU A 175 22.35 13.85 2.39
C LEU A 175 21.33 13.06 3.21
N ARG A 176 21.79 12.16 4.09
CA ARG A 176 20.91 11.42 5.01
C ARG A 176 20.10 12.36 5.90
N SER A 177 20.74 13.41 6.41
CA SER A 177 20.08 14.41 7.26
C SER A 177 19.04 15.22 6.49
N ILE A 178 19.38 15.67 5.28
CA ILE A 178 18.46 16.39 4.38
C ILE A 178 17.25 15.52 4.04
N LEU A 179 17.47 14.26 3.64
CA LEU A 179 16.38 13.33 3.35
C LEU A 179 15.48 13.15 4.57
N ARG A 180 16.05 12.91 5.76
CA ARG A 180 15.26 12.76 6.99
C ARG A 180 14.38 13.98 7.29
N ILE A 181 14.90 15.19 7.10
CA ILE A 181 14.13 16.43 7.34
C ILE A 181 13.04 16.63 6.27
N THR A 182 13.34 16.32 5.02
CA THR A 182 12.45 16.62 3.89
C THR A 182 11.37 15.57 3.67
N THR A 183 11.60 14.32 4.06
CA THR A 183 10.66 13.21 3.85
C THR A 183 9.88 12.83 5.12
N THR A 184 10.06 13.53 6.25
CA THR A 184 9.32 13.26 7.48
C THR A 184 8.61 14.51 7.97
N LYS A 185 7.55 14.32 8.78
CA LYS A 185 6.87 15.41 9.50
C LYS A 185 7.57 15.73 10.84
N LEU A 186 8.79 15.23 11.07
CA LEU A 186 9.51 15.48 12.31
C LEU A 186 9.89 16.96 12.39
N THR A 187 9.36 17.65 13.39
CA THR A 187 9.78 19.01 13.72
C THR A 187 11.05 18.93 14.56
N PRO A 188 12.16 19.58 14.16
CA PRO A 188 13.33 19.71 15.01
C PRO A 188 12.95 20.37 16.34
N ASP A 189 13.50 19.86 17.44
CA ASP A 189 13.43 20.54 18.73
C ASP A 189 14.45 21.70 18.73
N PHE A 190 13.98 22.88 18.31
CA PHE A 190 14.81 24.06 18.16
C PHE A 190 15.38 24.54 19.50
N ASP A 191 14.64 24.38 20.59
CA ASP A 191 15.07 24.79 21.93
C ASP A 191 16.21 23.90 22.44
N ALA A 192 16.11 22.58 22.23
CA ALA A 192 17.19 21.65 22.57
C ALA A 192 18.43 21.86 21.69
N LEU A 193 18.26 22.23 20.42
CA LEU A 193 19.37 22.53 19.50
C LEU A 193 20.10 23.82 19.89
N ALA A 194 19.36 24.89 20.21
CA ALA A 194 19.93 26.17 20.64
C ALA A 194 20.78 26.02 21.91
N LYS A 195 20.26 25.31 22.92
CA LYS A 195 20.98 25.06 24.18
C LYS A 195 22.29 24.28 24.01
N LYS A 196 22.39 23.39 23.01
CA LYS A 196 23.62 22.64 22.73
C LYS A 196 24.64 23.45 21.93
N GLY A 197 24.20 24.38 21.08
CA GLY A 197 25.08 25.28 20.33
C GLY A 197 25.88 26.21 21.24
N ASP A 198 25.26 26.70 22.32
CA ASP A 198 25.92 27.56 23.30
C ASP A 198 27.06 26.86 24.06
N GLN A 199 27.04 25.53 24.15
CA GLN A 199 28.10 24.73 24.81
C GLN A 199 29.32 24.48 23.91
N GLN A 200 29.22 24.70 22.59
CA GLN A 200 30.34 24.54 21.66
C GLN A 200 31.14 25.83 21.45
N HIS A 201 30.68 26.94 22.03
CA HIS A 201 31.34 28.24 22.01
C HIS A 201 32.07 28.60 23.33
N CYS A 202 32.41 27.59 24.15
CA CYS A 202 33.33 27.73 25.29
C CYS A 202 34.66 27.03 25.02
#